data_AF-A0A9W8ZB06-F1
#
_entry.id   AF-A0A9W8ZB06-F1
#
_cell.length_a   1.000
_cell.length_b   1.000
_cell.length_c   1.000
_cell.angle_alpha   90.00
_cell.angle_beta   90.00
_cell.angle_gamma   90.00
#
_symmetry.space_group_name_H-M   'P 1'
#
loop_
_entity.id
_entity.type
_entity.pdbx_description
1 polymer ?
#
loop_
_entity_poly.entity_id
_entity_poly.type
_entity_poly.pdbx_seq_one_letter_code
_entity_poly.pdbx_strand_id
1 'polypeptide(L)'
;MATSIIELNFREIGYQSDALPPVIFKNFPLPASNQRTLGPPHPPDTISPLALRASFGHALGFQPYEVIGTVIDRLEIAPNVVPANEAPKEVLIYNHNESLRTPHAPDYIFLYIHRAPTVGGETPTSSSIELFQRAAASIPDFVATLTSKGILNRVTYKNTPQFAGGSTIFGQAFGTEILAAVDAATRKVKVEFQLRRYNRGSHTTWEWIDNDGTLVVSHPIPLIRVQPITKLPVLLTWLAAYYKSYYAPEIPEARRKKASQQLYGDGTPIPEEYLEKLAEIAVGDYGSDSRAA
;
A
#
# COMPACT_ATOMS: atom_id res chain seq x y z
N MET A 1 -14.70 -37.84 60.57
CA MET A 1 -15.62 -37.22 59.59
C MET A 1 -14.77 -36.76 58.42
N ALA A 2 -14.90 -37.44 57.29
CA ALA A 2 -14.17 -37.15 56.07
C ALA A 2 -15.04 -36.26 55.19
N THR A 3 -14.48 -35.14 54.70
CA THR A 3 -15.16 -34.28 53.74
C THR A 3 -14.34 -34.25 52.46
N SER A 4 -14.92 -34.83 51.43
CA SER A 4 -14.42 -34.97 50.07
C SER A 4 -14.54 -33.67 49.27
N ILE A 5 -13.59 -33.44 48.38
CA ILE A 5 -13.61 -32.39 47.36
C ILE A 5 -14.51 -32.84 46.21
N ILE A 6 -15.34 -31.92 45.72
CA ILE A 6 -15.98 -32.00 44.40
C ILE A 6 -15.69 -30.66 43.70
N GLU A 7 -14.98 -30.69 42.57
CA GLU A 7 -14.95 -29.58 41.63
C GLU A 7 -16.23 -29.60 40.79
N LEU A 8 -16.95 -28.47 40.75
CA LEU A 8 -18.11 -28.29 39.88
C LEU A 8 -17.90 -27.10 38.94
N ASN A 9 -18.00 -27.45 37.65
CA ASN A 9 -18.27 -26.64 36.47
C ASN A 9 -18.77 -25.21 36.71
N PHE A 10 -18.00 -24.23 36.23
CA PHE A 10 -18.53 -22.90 35.95
C PHE A 10 -19.08 -22.86 34.52
N ARG A 11 -20.42 -22.88 34.38
CA ARG A 11 -21.11 -22.25 33.25
C ARG A 11 -21.66 -20.89 33.69
N GLU A 12 -21.11 -19.89 33.01
CA GLU A 12 -21.70 -18.62 32.53
C GLU A 12 -22.54 -17.74 33.45
N ILE A 13 -22.04 -16.51 33.66
CA ILE A 13 -22.76 -15.23 33.49
C ILE A 13 -21.66 -14.20 33.12
N GLY A 14 -21.67 -13.36 32.09
CA GLY A 14 -22.56 -13.05 30.98
C GLY A 14 -22.05 -11.73 30.37
N TYR A 15 -21.86 -11.68 29.05
CA TYR A 15 -21.85 -10.43 28.30
C TYR A 15 -22.74 -10.64 27.09
N GLN A 16 -23.96 -10.12 27.17
CA GLN A 16 -24.72 -9.81 25.97
C GLN A 16 -23.97 -8.70 25.23
N SER A 17 -23.33 -9.04 24.13
CA SER A 17 -23.30 -8.15 22.98
C SER A 17 -23.90 -8.94 21.82
N ASP A 18 -24.85 -8.32 21.12
CA ASP A 18 -25.36 -8.80 19.85
C ASP A 18 -24.19 -8.84 18.84
N ALA A 19 -23.42 -9.93 18.87
CA ALA A 19 -22.29 -10.11 17.98
C ALA A 19 -22.84 -10.33 16.57
N LEU A 20 -22.75 -9.29 15.74
CA LEU A 20 -22.88 -9.45 14.29
C LEU A 20 -22.04 -10.65 13.87
N PRO A 21 -22.59 -11.60 13.08
CA PRO A 21 -21.81 -12.75 12.73
C PRO A 21 -20.57 -12.30 11.92
N PRO A 22 -19.51 -13.12 11.84
CA PRO A 22 -18.23 -12.64 11.32
C PRO A 22 -18.21 -12.67 9.78
N VAL A 23 -17.18 -12.14 9.11
CA VAL A 23 -17.17 -12.03 7.63
C VAL A 23 -16.24 -13.08 6.97
N ILE A 24 -16.82 -14.13 6.38
CA ILE A 24 -16.25 -15.09 5.42
C ILE A 24 -16.32 -14.54 4.01
N PHE A 25 -15.21 -14.53 3.30
CA PHE A 25 -15.12 -14.09 1.91
C PHE A 25 -15.33 -15.27 0.94
N LYS A 26 -16.48 -15.32 0.25
CA LYS A 26 -16.82 -16.33 -0.77
C LYS A 26 -16.58 -15.80 -2.17
N ASN A 27 -15.94 -16.60 -3.00
CA ASN A 27 -15.85 -16.34 -4.44
C ASN A 27 -17.22 -16.03 -5.04
N PHE A 28 -17.32 -14.94 -5.82
CA PHE A 28 -18.47 -14.66 -6.66
C PHE A 28 -18.00 -14.19 -8.05
N PRO A 29 -18.81 -14.44 -9.09
CA PRO A 29 -18.47 -13.99 -10.44
C PRO A 29 -18.51 -12.45 -10.51
N LEU A 30 -17.42 -11.86 -11.03
CA LEU A 30 -17.39 -10.46 -11.42
C LEU A 30 -17.87 -10.30 -12.87
N PRO A 31 -18.30 -9.10 -13.28
CA PRO A 31 -18.44 -8.76 -14.69
C PRO A 31 -17.13 -9.03 -15.44
N ALA A 32 -17.23 -9.50 -16.69
CA ALA A 32 -16.06 -9.80 -17.52
C ALA A 32 -15.12 -8.60 -17.70
N SER A 33 -15.63 -7.36 -17.61
CA SER A 33 -14.83 -6.13 -17.63
C SER A 33 -13.83 -6.01 -16.46
N ASN A 34 -14.10 -6.69 -15.34
CA ASN A 34 -13.28 -6.65 -14.13
C ASN A 34 -12.44 -7.93 -13.97
N GLN A 35 -12.47 -8.81 -14.96
CA GLN A 35 -11.78 -10.09 -14.98
C GLN A 35 -10.84 -10.14 -16.17
N ARG A 36 -9.57 -10.46 -15.93
CA ARG A 36 -8.58 -10.70 -16.97
C ARG A 36 -8.12 -12.14 -16.88
N THR A 37 -8.05 -12.85 -18.01
CA THR A 37 -7.27 -14.09 -18.06
C THR A 37 -5.79 -13.74 -17.92
N LEU A 38 -5.20 -14.17 -16.81
CA LEU A 38 -3.79 -14.00 -16.53
C LEU A 38 -2.98 -14.76 -17.58
N GLY A 39 -1.97 -14.08 -18.12
CA GLY A 39 -1.01 -14.71 -19.02
C GLY A 39 -0.02 -15.60 -18.26
N PRO A 40 0.95 -16.18 -18.97
CA PRO A 40 2.10 -16.83 -18.35
C PRO A 40 2.72 -15.95 -17.24
N PRO A 41 3.22 -16.55 -16.13
CA PRO A 41 3.40 -17.99 -15.89
C PRO A 41 2.20 -18.65 -15.22
N HIS A 42 1.05 -17.96 -15.15
CA HIS A 42 -0.14 -18.55 -14.57
C HIS A 42 -0.63 -19.69 -15.47
N PRO A 43 -1.24 -20.74 -14.91
CA PRO A 43 -1.88 -21.79 -15.71
C PRO A 43 -2.87 -21.18 -16.72
N PRO A 44 -3.11 -21.81 -17.89
CA PRO A 44 -4.16 -21.41 -18.81
C PRO A 44 -5.50 -21.23 -18.10
N ASP A 45 -6.29 -20.25 -18.56
CA ASP A 45 -7.61 -19.92 -18.01
C ASP A 45 -7.63 -19.40 -16.55
N THR A 46 -6.46 -19.07 -15.98
CA THR A 46 -6.40 -18.41 -14.66
C THR A 46 -7.00 -17.01 -14.77
N ILE A 47 -8.05 -16.71 -14.01
CA ILE A 47 -8.68 -15.38 -13.98
C ILE A 47 -8.09 -14.53 -12.83
N SER A 48 -7.74 -13.28 -13.13
CA SER A 48 -7.32 -12.25 -12.16
C SER A 48 -8.39 -12.07 -11.08
N PRO A 49 -7.99 -11.78 -9.83
CA PRO A 49 -8.59 -12.34 -8.63
C PRO A 49 -10.11 -12.40 -8.60
N LEU A 50 -10.58 -13.58 -8.16
CA LEU A 50 -11.94 -13.83 -7.71
C LEU A 50 -12.37 -12.75 -6.72
N ALA A 51 -13.45 -12.03 -7.04
CA ALA A 51 -14.04 -11.18 -6.03
C ALA A 51 -14.61 -12.04 -4.92
N LEU A 52 -14.31 -11.61 -3.70
CA LEU A 52 -14.79 -12.29 -2.53
C LEU A 52 -15.93 -11.47 -1.93
N ARG A 53 -17.11 -12.09 -1.81
CA ARG A 53 -18.27 -11.54 -1.13
C ARG A 53 -18.21 -11.94 0.33
N ALA A 54 -18.30 -10.95 1.20
CA ALA A 54 -18.58 -11.14 2.62
C ALA A 54 -19.84 -12.03 2.82
N SER A 55 -19.70 -13.09 3.60
CA SER A 55 -20.71 -14.08 3.99
C SER A 55 -20.48 -14.41 5.46
N PHE A 56 -21.49 -14.83 6.20
CA PHE A 56 -21.38 -14.84 7.66
C PHE A 56 -20.57 -16.05 8.22
N GLY A 57 -19.61 -15.81 9.12
CA GLY A 57 -18.73 -16.77 9.81
C GLY A 57 -17.29 -16.24 10.03
N HIS A 58 -16.62 -16.73 11.08
CA HIS A 58 -15.42 -16.22 11.80
C HIS A 58 -14.33 -15.36 11.13
N ALA A 59 -13.72 -14.48 11.94
CA ALA A 59 -12.60 -13.60 11.63
C ALA A 59 -11.39 -14.40 11.12
N LEU A 60 -10.82 -13.99 9.98
CA LEU A 60 -9.70 -14.66 9.31
C LEU A 60 -8.35 -14.57 10.07
N GLY A 61 -8.36 -14.13 11.33
CA GLY A 61 -7.15 -13.94 12.14
C GLY A 61 -6.21 -12.84 11.63
N PHE A 62 -6.57 -12.11 10.57
CA PHE A 62 -5.79 -11.00 10.06
C PHE A 62 -5.71 -9.90 11.10
N GLN A 63 -4.49 -9.43 11.33
CA GLN A 63 -4.25 -8.26 12.15
C GLN A 63 -4.44 -7.00 11.29
N PRO A 64 -5.05 -5.93 11.83
CA PRO A 64 -5.11 -4.65 11.15
C PRO A 64 -3.72 -4.18 10.71
N TYR A 65 -3.65 -3.71 9.47
CA TYR A 65 -2.43 -3.08 8.97
C TYR A 65 -2.37 -1.65 9.47
N GLU A 66 -1.41 -1.35 10.34
CA GLU A 66 -1.12 0.01 10.76
C GLU A 66 -0.38 0.75 9.64
N VAL A 67 -0.69 2.03 9.43
CA VAL A 67 0.03 2.91 8.51
C VAL A 67 0.74 4.00 9.29
N ILE A 68 2.06 4.11 9.17
CA ILE A 68 2.86 5.22 9.71
C ILE A 68 3.65 5.86 8.57
N GLY A 69 3.60 7.19 8.50
CA GLY A 69 4.28 8.05 7.53
C GLY A 69 3.28 8.73 6.63
N THR A 70 2.60 8.00 5.76
CA THR A 70 1.68 8.59 4.77
C THR A 70 0.23 8.33 5.13
N VAL A 71 -0.16 8.81 6.30
CA VAL A 71 -1.53 8.67 6.80
C VAL A 71 -2.38 9.77 6.18
N ILE A 72 -3.35 9.37 5.37
CA ILE A 72 -4.46 10.24 4.97
C ILE A 72 -5.51 10.08 6.07
N ASP A 73 -5.95 11.20 6.63
CA ASP A 73 -7.01 11.19 7.63
C ASP A 73 -8.29 10.70 6.94
N ARG A 74 -8.82 9.57 7.40
CA ARG A 74 -10.00 8.94 6.80
C ARG A 74 -11.01 8.75 7.90
N LEU A 75 -12.24 9.16 7.63
CA LEU A 75 -13.34 8.84 8.53
C LEU A 75 -13.53 7.32 8.56
N GLU A 76 -13.22 6.73 9.70
CA GLU A 76 -13.51 5.32 9.96
C GLU A 76 -15.03 5.14 10.04
N ILE A 77 -15.58 4.34 9.13
CA ILE A 77 -17.02 4.08 9.04
C ILE A 77 -17.44 2.82 9.78
N ALA A 78 -16.48 1.93 10.07
CA ALA A 78 -16.57 0.78 10.97
C ALA A 78 -15.14 0.32 11.32
N PRO A 79 -14.92 -0.49 12.37
CA PRO A 79 -13.59 -0.98 12.75
C PRO A 79 -12.78 -1.55 11.57
N ASN A 80 -11.65 -0.94 11.24
CA ASN A 80 -10.76 -1.26 10.10
C ASN A 80 -11.38 -1.07 8.71
N VAL A 81 -12.45 -0.28 8.63
CA VAL A 81 -13.14 0.04 7.38
C VAL A 81 -13.09 1.54 7.16
N VAL A 82 -12.32 1.93 6.15
CA VAL A 82 -12.11 3.33 5.78
C VAL A 82 -12.36 3.53 4.28
N PRO A 83 -12.80 4.72 3.86
CA PRO A 83 -12.84 5.08 2.45
C PRO A 83 -11.47 4.89 1.78
N ALA A 84 -11.44 4.30 0.58
CA ALA A 84 -10.19 3.92 -0.07
C ALA A 84 -9.38 5.13 -0.60
N ASN A 85 -10.04 6.22 -0.98
CA ASN A 85 -9.40 7.39 -1.55
C ASN A 85 -10.26 8.66 -1.37
N GLU A 86 -9.60 9.82 -1.34
CA GLU A 86 -10.22 11.16 -1.31
C GLU A 86 -9.91 11.99 -2.56
N ALA A 87 -9.16 11.45 -3.53
CA ALA A 87 -8.92 12.17 -4.78
C ALA A 87 -10.24 12.43 -5.52
N PRO A 88 -10.30 13.52 -6.32
CA PRO A 88 -11.46 13.80 -7.16
C PRO A 88 -11.81 12.60 -8.05
N LYS A 89 -13.10 12.39 -8.33
CA LYS A 89 -13.60 11.24 -9.10
C LYS A 89 -13.07 11.18 -10.53
N GLU A 90 -12.58 12.30 -11.07
CA GLU A 90 -11.99 12.43 -12.39
C GLU A 90 -10.50 12.02 -12.43
N VAL A 91 -9.88 11.80 -11.27
CA VAL A 91 -8.45 11.46 -11.18
C VAL A 91 -8.25 9.96 -11.34
N LEU A 92 -7.52 9.57 -12.38
CA LEU A 92 -7.05 8.21 -12.57
C LEU A 92 -5.95 7.88 -11.55
N ILE A 93 -6.16 6.81 -10.78
CA ILE A 93 -5.13 6.25 -9.90
C ILE A 93 -4.35 5.20 -10.69
N TYR A 94 -3.05 5.42 -10.83
CA TYR A 94 -2.19 4.53 -11.60
C TYR A 94 -1.84 3.24 -10.84
N ASN A 95 -1.53 2.18 -11.59
CA ASN A 95 -1.18 0.86 -11.05
C ASN A 95 -0.03 0.93 -10.04
N HIS A 96 -0.21 0.29 -8.89
CA HIS A 96 0.78 0.17 -7.84
C HIS A 96 0.44 -0.98 -6.88
N ASN A 97 1.41 -1.40 -6.07
CA ASN A 97 1.12 -2.18 -4.87
C ASN A 97 0.97 -1.25 -3.65
N GLU A 98 0.09 -1.65 -2.74
CA GLU A 98 -0.29 -0.87 -1.57
C GLU A 98 0.92 -0.61 -0.65
N SER A 99 1.03 0.62 -0.14
CA SER A 99 2.01 1.01 0.90
C SER A 99 3.50 0.75 0.61
N LEU A 100 3.94 0.60 -0.65
CA LEU A 100 5.36 0.46 -1.01
C LEU A 100 6.25 1.69 -0.78
N ARG A 101 5.72 2.74 -0.13
CA ARG A 101 6.53 3.85 0.38
C ARG A 101 7.27 3.48 1.66
N THR A 102 6.92 2.37 2.31
CA THR A 102 7.60 1.84 3.49
C THR A 102 8.09 0.41 3.22
N PRO A 103 9.14 -0.07 3.93
CA PRO A 103 9.66 -1.43 3.75
C PRO A 103 8.64 -2.52 4.09
N HIS A 104 7.76 -2.21 5.06
CA HIS A 104 6.60 -2.98 5.44
C HIS A 104 5.46 -2.64 4.49
N ALA A 105 4.87 -3.66 3.86
CA ALA A 105 3.70 -3.55 2.99
C ALA A 105 2.67 -4.59 3.47
N PRO A 106 1.36 -4.34 3.28
CA PRO A 106 0.35 -5.29 3.70
C PRO A 106 0.45 -6.58 2.88
N ASP A 107 0.26 -7.72 3.56
CA ASP A 107 0.18 -9.02 2.88
C ASP A 107 -1.13 -9.16 2.08
N TYR A 108 -2.21 -8.53 2.57
CA TYR A 108 -3.54 -8.59 2.00
C TYR A 108 -4.23 -7.22 2.05
N ILE A 109 -5.00 -6.91 1.01
CA ILE A 109 -5.94 -5.79 0.98
C ILE A 109 -7.34 -6.32 0.71
N PHE A 110 -8.33 -5.75 1.39
CA PHE A 110 -9.74 -6.07 1.18
C PHE A 110 -10.46 -4.81 0.71
N LEU A 111 -11.09 -4.90 -0.46
CA LEU A 111 -11.90 -3.83 -1.03
C LEU A 111 -13.36 -4.30 -1.07
N TYR A 112 -14.28 -3.41 -0.70
CA TYR A 112 -15.70 -3.65 -0.83
C TYR A 112 -16.41 -2.42 -1.39
N ILE A 113 -17.47 -2.66 -2.14
CA ILE A 113 -18.28 -1.60 -2.73
C ILE A 113 -19.44 -1.31 -1.79
N HIS A 114 -19.38 -0.17 -1.09
CA HIS A 114 -20.53 0.31 -0.30
C HIS A 114 -21.65 0.85 -1.19
N ARG A 115 -21.29 1.58 -2.26
CA ARG A 115 -22.19 2.08 -3.30
C ARG A 115 -21.49 1.95 -4.65
N ALA A 116 -22.12 1.24 -5.59
CA ALA A 116 -21.56 1.08 -6.93
C ALA A 116 -21.66 2.41 -7.71
N PRO A 117 -20.63 2.79 -8.48
CA PRO A 117 -20.71 3.91 -9.42
C PRO A 117 -21.68 3.58 -10.55
N THR A 118 -22.33 4.61 -11.12
CA THR A 118 -23.22 4.45 -12.28
C THR A 118 -22.45 4.34 -13.60
N VAL A 119 -21.26 4.95 -13.66
CA VAL A 119 -20.33 4.96 -14.81
C VAL A 119 -18.90 5.00 -14.26
N GLY A 120 -18.00 4.21 -14.84
CA GLY A 120 -16.59 4.14 -14.45
C GLY A 120 -16.38 3.69 -13.00
N GLY A 121 -15.23 4.05 -12.43
CA GLY A 121 -14.90 3.76 -11.03
C GLY A 121 -14.53 2.30 -10.76
N GLU A 122 -14.20 1.55 -11.81
CA GLU A 122 -13.61 0.23 -11.69
C GLU A 122 -12.31 0.31 -10.88
N THR A 123 -11.95 -0.79 -10.21
CA THR A 123 -10.64 -0.95 -9.59
C THR A 123 -9.89 -2.07 -10.32
N PRO A 124 -9.21 -1.76 -11.45
CA PRO A 124 -8.46 -2.76 -12.19
C PRO A 124 -7.33 -3.33 -11.33
N THR A 125 -7.19 -4.64 -11.33
CA THR A 125 -6.08 -5.35 -10.69
C THR A 125 -5.20 -6.01 -11.75
N SER A 126 -3.90 -6.10 -11.48
CA SER A 126 -2.93 -6.80 -12.34
C SER A 126 -2.05 -7.74 -11.52
N SER A 127 -1.39 -8.68 -12.20
CA SER A 127 -0.47 -9.61 -11.54
C SER A 127 0.95 -9.04 -11.51
N SER A 128 1.51 -8.83 -10.31
CA SER A 128 2.93 -8.46 -10.15
C SER A 128 3.91 -9.54 -10.64
N ILE A 129 3.46 -10.79 -10.79
CA ILE A 129 4.25 -11.87 -11.40
C ILE A 129 4.35 -11.63 -12.91
N GLU A 130 3.22 -11.37 -13.57
CA GLU A 130 3.18 -11.10 -15.01
C GLU A 130 3.91 -9.80 -15.35
N LEU A 131 3.73 -8.76 -14.54
CA LEU A 131 4.48 -7.50 -14.66
C LEU A 131 5.98 -7.73 -14.60
N PHE A 132 6.45 -8.56 -13.65
CA PHE A 132 7.85 -8.94 -13.56
C PHE A 132 8.35 -9.60 -14.85
N GLN A 133 7.62 -10.59 -15.38
CA GLN A 133 8.04 -11.30 -16.59
C GLN A 133 8.12 -10.39 -17.80
N ARG A 134 7.11 -9.55 -18.00
CA ARG A 134 7.07 -8.58 -19.11
C ARG A 134 8.20 -7.56 -18.99
N ALA A 135 8.47 -7.08 -17.78
CA ALA A 135 9.59 -6.18 -17.51
C ALA A 135 10.94 -6.87 -17.75
N ALA A 136 11.11 -8.10 -17.29
CA ALA A 136 12.34 -8.87 -17.49
C ALA A 136 12.62 -9.15 -18.97
N ALA A 137 11.57 -9.36 -19.77
CA ALA A 137 11.70 -9.53 -21.22
C ALA A 137 11.99 -8.21 -21.97
N SER A 138 11.39 -7.11 -21.53
CA SER A 138 11.43 -5.83 -22.28
C SER A 138 12.55 -4.89 -21.85
N ILE A 139 12.92 -4.91 -20.57
CA ILE A 139 13.93 -4.03 -19.95
C ILE A 139 14.82 -4.85 -18.99
N PRO A 140 15.51 -5.90 -19.48
CA PRO A 140 16.27 -6.84 -18.66
C PRO A 140 17.34 -6.18 -17.79
N ASP A 141 18.09 -5.21 -18.33
CA ASP A 141 19.15 -4.51 -17.60
C ASP A 141 18.59 -3.71 -16.41
N PHE A 142 17.41 -3.12 -16.58
CA PHE A 142 16.71 -2.43 -15.50
C PHE A 142 16.28 -3.41 -14.41
N VAL A 143 15.70 -4.56 -14.79
CA VAL A 143 15.29 -5.59 -13.82
C VAL A 143 16.50 -6.16 -13.09
N ALA A 144 17.62 -6.39 -13.76
CA ALA A 144 18.87 -6.84 -13.12
C ALA A 144 19.41 -5.79 -12.13
N THR A 145 19.35 -4.51 -12.50
CA THR A 145 19.74 -3.40 -11.61
C THR A 145 18.81 -3.30 -10.40
N LEU A 146 17.49 -3.41 -10.58
CA LEU A 146 16.53 -3.44 -9.48
C LEU A 146 16.71 -4.67 -8.57
N THR A 147 17.09 -5.82 -9.14
CA THR A 147 17.34 -7.04 -8.38
C THR A 147 18.58 -6.90 -7.50
N SER A 148 19.65 -6.30 -8.03
CA SER A 148 20.91 -6.13 -7.32
C SER A 148 20.89 -4.97 -6.32
N LYS A 149 20.32 -3.83 -6.69
CA LYS A 149 20.34 -2.60 -5.89
C LYS A 149 19.07 -2.36 -5.09
N GLY A 150 17.93 -2.90 -5.52
CA GLY A 150 16.64 -2.42 -5.05
C GLY A 150 16.43 -0.93 -5.36
N ILE A 151 15.57 -0.28 -4.59
CA ILE A 151 15.39 1.17 -4.62
C ILE A 151 15.66 1.79 -3.25
N LEU A 152 15.90 3.09 -3.24
CA LEU A 152 15.88 3.94 -2.06
C LEU A 152 14.69 4.91 -2.18
N ASN A 153 13.65 4.68 -1.39
CA ASN A 153 12.59 5.65 -1.24
C ASN A 153 12.98 6.69 -0.19
N ARG A 154 13.13 7.95 -0.60
CA ARG A 154 13.44 9.07 0.28
C ARG A 154 12.21 9.95 0.46
N VAL A 155 11.67 10.00 1.67
CA VAL A 155 10.44 10.74 2.01
C VAL A 155 10.79 11.93 2.88
N THR A 156 10.36 13.12 2.48
CA THR A 156 10.49 14.35 3.26
C THR A 156 9.18 14.61 3.99
N TYR A 157 9.22 14.63 5.33
CA TYR A 157 8.11 15.03 6.18
C TYR A 157 8.30 16.47 6.63
N LYS A 158 7.20 17.23 6.62
CA LYS A 158 7.17 18.63 7.06
C LYS A 158 6.14 18.82 8.15
N ASN A 159 6.32 19.90 8.91
CA ASN A 159 5.36 20.32 9.92
C ASN A 159 4.07 20.93 9.31
N THR A 160 4.14 21.38 8.06
CA THR A 160 2.98 21.85 7.29
C THR A 160 2.58 20.85 6.21
N PRO A 161 1.29 20.76 5.84
CA PRO A 161 0.85 19.91 4.75
C PRO A 161 1.55 20.27 3.44
N GLN A 162 2.08 19.25 2.74
CA GLN A 162 2.78 19.46 1.46
C GLN A 162 1.83 19.53 0.26
N PHE A 163 0.58 19.12 0.46
CA PHE A 163 -0.54 19.21 -0.48
C PHE A 163 -1.85 19.20 0.33
N ALA A 164 -2.98 19.55 -0.31
CA ALA A 164 -4.29 19.53 0.35
C ALA A 164 -4.62 18.12 0.85
N GLY A 165 -4.93 17.98 2.15
CA GLY A 165 -5.15 16.68 2.80
C GLY A 165 -3.86 15.90 3.12
N GLY A 166 -2.67 16.47 2.89
CA GLY A 166 -1.40 15.82 3.17
C GLY A 166 -1.05 15.75 4.66
N SER A 167 -0.43 14.63 5.08
CA SER A 167 0.02 14.40 6.45
C SER A 167 1.12 15.36 6.90
N THR A 168 1.08 15.78 8.16
CA THR A 168 2.20 16.48 8.82
C THR A 168 2.99 15.55 9.73
N ILE A 169 4.27 15.87 9.95
CA ILE A 169 5.17 15.08 10.78
C ILE A 169 4.70 14.96 12.23
N PHE A 170 4.18 16.04 12.81
CA PHE A 170 3.71 16.08 14.20
C PHE A 170 2.19 15.85 14.34
N GLY A 171 1.54 15.41 13.26
CA GLY A 171 0.14 15.03 13.23
C GLY A 171 -0.02 13.60 12.74
N GLN A 172 -0.59 13.46 11.55
CA GLN A 172 -1.03 12.18 11.01
C GLN A 172 0.13 11.22 10.74
N ALA A 173 1.29 11.73 10.30
CA ALA A 173 2.38 10.87 9.83
C ALA A 173 2.95 9.95 10.91
N PHE A 174 3.02 10.39 12.17
CA PHE A 174 3.63 9.62 13.26
C PHE A 174 2.74 9.54 14.51
N GLY A 175 1.43 9.70 14.34
CA GLY A 175 0.42 9.57 15.39
C GLY A 175 0.10 10.88 16.11
N THR A 176 -1.20 11.21 16.18
CA THR A 176 -1.76 12.45 16.75
C THR A 176 -1.74 12.48 18.28
N GLU A 177 -1.91 11.34 18.95
CA GLU A 177 -2.02 11.26 20.43
C GLU A 177 -0.70 11.54 21.16
N ILE A 178 0.41 11.69 20.43
CA ILE A 178 1.75 11.66 21.00
C ILE A 178 2.41 13.05 21.04
N LEU A 179 1.93 14.05 20.30
CA LEU A 179 2.76 15.22 19.93
C LEU A 179 2.18 16.61 20.28
N ALA A 180 0.89 16.71 20.66
CA ALA A 180 0.26 18.02 20.90
C ALA A 180 0.60 18.69 22.25
N ALA A 181 1.07 17.92 23.25
CA ALA A 181 1.24 18.39 24.63
C ALA A 181 2.69 18.32 25.17
N VAL A 182 3.69 18.18 24.29
CA VAL A 182 5.09 17.97 24.68
C VAL A 182 6.04 18.92 23.97
N ASP A 183 7.18 19.22 24.61
CA ASP A 183 8.21 20.10 24.07
C ASP A 183 8.81 19.56 22.75
N ALA A 184 9.53 20.41 22.03
CA ALA A 184 10.08 20.09 20.71
C ALA A 184 11.08 18.91 20.74
N ALA A 185 11.89 18.77 21.80
CA ALA A 185 12.85 17.67 21.92
C ALA A 185 12.11 16.35 22.13
N THR A 186 11.10 16.34 23.00
CA THR A 186 10.25 15.18 23.26
C THR A 186 9.46 14.75 22.01
N ARG A 187 9.01 15.70 21.17
CA ARG A 187 8.39 15.38 19.88
C ARG A 187 9.31 14.61 18.94
N LYS A 188 10.57 15.04 18.80
CA LYS A 188 11.56 14.35 17.95
C LYS A 188 11.79 12.91 18.42
N VAL A 189 12.00 12.71 19.73
CA VAL A 189 12.19 11.38 20.35
C VAL A 189 11.03 10.45 20.04
N LYS A 190 9.79 10.94 20.14
CA LYS A 190 8.58 10.18 19.85
C LYS A 190 8.42 9.83 18.38
N VAL A 191 8.74 10.73 17.46
CA VAL A 191 8.78 10.43 16.02
C VAL A 191 9.80 9.33 15.72
N GLU A 192 10.99 9.41 16.29
CA GLU A 192 12.01 8.38 16.10
C GLU A 192 11.62 7.04 16.73
N PHE A 193 10.92 7.05 17.86
CA PHE A 193 10.34 5.84 18.43
C PHE A 193 9.36 5.18 17.45
N GLN A 194 8.48 5.94 16.81
CA GLN A 194 7.57 5.41 15.79
C GLN A 194 8.32 4.86 14.56
N LEU A 195 9.37 5.54 14.10
CA LEU A 195 10.22 5.03 13.02
C LEU A 195 10.84 3.67 13.35
N ARG A 196 11.33 3.49 14.58
CA ARG A 196 11.91 2.24 15.07
C ARG A 196 10.83 1.15 15.24
N ARG A 197 9.66 1.50 15.80
CA ARG A 197 8.55 0.58 16.07
C ARG A 197 7.91 0.04 14.80
N TYR A 198 7.77 0.86 13.75
CA TYR A 198 7.05 0.51 12.52
C TYR A 198 7.77 -0.52 11.63
N ASN A 199 8.64 -1.36 12.22
CA ASN A 199 9.33 -2.46 11.57
C ASN A 199 9.98 -2.10 10.22
N ARG A 200 10.60 -0.92 10.14
CA ARG A 200 11.19 -0.41 8.89
C ARG A 200 12.54 -1.07 8.55
N GLY A 201 12.92 -2.12 9.28
CA GLY A 201 14.20 -2.81 9.16
C GLY A 201 15.39 -1.97 9.67
N SER A 202 16.55 -2.61 9.79
CA SER A 202 17.81 -1.99 10.21
C SER A 202 18.41 -1.04 9.17
N HIS A 203 17.91 -1.08 7.93
CA HIS A 203 18.42 -0.30 6.81
C HIS A 203 17.71 1.05 6.61
N THR A 204 16.64 1.30 7.37
CA THR A 204 15.97 2.60 7.34
C THR A 204 16.80 3.62 8.10
N THR A 205 17.04 4.77 7.47
CA THR A 205 17.75 5.90 8.07
C THR A 205 16.87 7.14 8.08
N TRP A 206 17.18 8.09 8.95
CA TRP A 206 16.50 9.38 8.97
C TRP A 206 17.43 10.50 9.44
N GLU A 207 17.12 11.71 8.99
CA GLU A 207 17.87 12.92 9.28
C GLU A 207 16.91 14.08 9.52
N TRP A 208 17.10 14.79 10.63
CA TRP A 208 16.43 16.07 10.88
C TRP A 208 17.21 17.16 10.15
N ILE A 209 16.59 17.79 9.15
CA ILE A 209 17.26 18.78 8.30
C ILE A 209 17.28 20.16 8.96
N ASP A 210 16.31 20.44 9.81
CA ASP A 210 16.19 21.71 10.52
C ASP A 210 15.58 21.53 11.92
N ASN A 211 15.61 22.62 12.69
CA ASN A 211 14.96 22.70 13.99
C ASN A 211 13.45 22.91 13.89
N ASP A 212 12.94 23.28 12.70
CA ASP A 212 11.54 23.58 12.42
C ASP A 212 10.69 22.31 12.16
N GLY A 213 11.34 21.14 12.13
CA GLY A 213 10.69 19.84 12.10
C GLY A 213 10.66 19.18 10.73
N THR A 214 11.55 19.53 9.81
CA THR A 214 11.75 18.77 8.58
C THR A 214 12.55 17.51 8.86
N LEU A 215 11.97 16.36 8.50
CA LEU A 215 12.61 15.05 8.64
C LEU A 215 12.66 14.38 7.27
N VAL A 216 13.86 13.94 6.87
CA VAL A 216 14.03 13.08 5.69
C VAL A 216 14.22 11.66 6.18
N VAL A 217 13.41 10.73 5.67
CA VAL A 217 13.50 9.31 5.99
C VAL A 217 13.80 8.54 4.70
N SER A 218 14.81 7.69 4.74
CA SER A 218 15.23 6.88 3.59
C SER A 218 14.99 5.39 3.86
N HIS A 219 14.34 4.72 2.91
CA HIS A 219 13.95 3.32 2.96
C HIS A 219 14.56 2.56 1.78
N PRO A 220 15.55 1.70 2.02
CA PRO A 220 15.95 0.71 1.04
C PRO A 220 14.84 -0.33 0.90
N ILE A 221 14.36 -0.59 -0.32
CA ILE A 221 13.25 -1.51 -0.58
C ILE A 221 13.64 -2.46 -1.72
N PRO A 222 13.63 -3.78 -1.48
CA PRO A 222 13.73 -4.77 -2.55
C PRO A 222 12.39 -4.84 -3.29
N LEU A 223 12.39 -4.39 -4.56
CA LEU A 223 11.21 -4.45 -5.42
C LEU A 223 10.98 -5.83 -6.02
N ILE A 224 12.06 -6.60 -6.25
CA ILE A 224 11.96 -7.99 -6.68
C ILE A 224 11.90 -8.87 -5.43
N ARG A 225 10.76 -9.55 -5.23
CA ARG A 225 10.56 -10.50 -4.14
C ARG A 225 10.16 -11.86 -4.70
N VAL A 226 10.23 -12.90 -3.87
CA VAL A 226 9.73 -14.24 -4.22
C VAL A 226 8.41 -14.47 -3.50
N GLN A 227 7.36 -14.79 -4.25
CA GLN A 227 6.06 -15.11 -3.68
C GLN A 227 6.18 -16.44 -2.89
N PRO A 228 5.73 -16.51 -1.62
CA PRO A 228 6.08 -17.62 -0.73
C PRO A 228 5.44 -18.98 -1.09
N ILE A 229 4.31 -18.99 -1.78
CA ILE A 229 3.55 -20.19 -2.19
C ILE A 229 3.98 -20.67 -3.58
N THR A 230 3.88 -19.82 -4.59
CA THR A 230 4.20 -20.14 -6.00
C THR A 230 5.69 -20.17 -6.26
N LYS A 231 6.51 -19.57 -5.38
CA LYS A 231 7.97 -19.40 -5.54
C LYS A 231 8.37 -18.58 -6.76
N LEU A 232 7.42 -17.87 -7.36
CA LEU A 232 7.68 -17.04 -8.53
C LEU A 232 8.17 -15.64 -8.11
N PRO A 233 9.09 -15.04 -8.89
CA PRO A 233 9.49 -13.66 -8.68
C PRO A 233 8.31 -12.71 -8.96
N VAL A 234 8.23 -11.65 -8.17
CA VAL A 234 7.25 -10.56 -8.29
C VAL A 234 7.95 -9.23 -8.35
N LEU A 235 7.44 -8.32 -9.18
CA LEU A 235 7.82 -6.92 -9.18
C LEU A 235 6.78 -6.16 -8.34
N LEU A 236 7.11 -5.93 -7.07
CA LEU A 236 6.35 -5.07 -6.17
C LEU A 236 6.82 -3.64 -6.38
N THR A 237 6.01 -2.79 -7.03
CA THR A 237 6.47 -1.45 -7.41
C THR A 237 5.38 -0.36 -7.39
N TRP A 238 5.83 0.87 -7.19
CA TRP A 238 5.07 2.10 -7.46
C TRP A 238 5.74 2.95 -8.56
N LEU A 239 6.80 2.44 -9.21
CA LEU A 239 7.60 3.21 -10.17
C LEU A 239 6.82 3.62 -11.43
N ALA A 240 5.90 2.79 -11.91
CA ALA A 240 5.01 3.13 -13.03
C ALA A 240 4.08 4.31 -12.67
N ALA A 241 3.43 4.24 -11.51
CA ALA A 241 2.61 5.34 -11.00
C ALA A 241 3.44 6.59 -10.71
N TYR A 242 4.68 6.44 -10.24
CA TYR A 242 5.61 7.54 -10.02
C TYR A 242 5.96 8.27 -11.32
N TYR A 243 6.21 7.55 -12.41
CA TYR A 243 6.39 8.17 -13.73
C TYR A 243 5.16 9.00 -14.11
N LYS A 244 3.98 8.38 -14.07
CA LYS A 244 2.72 9.03 -14.46
C LYS A 244 2.33 10.22 -13.58
N SER A 245 2.78 10.24 -12.33
CA SER A 245 2.47 11.32 -11.38
C SER A 245 3.43 12.51 -11.49
N TYR A 246 4.63 12.34 -12.03
CA TYR A 246 5.67 13.38 -11.94
C TYR A 246 6.48 13.64 -13.21
N TYR A 247 6.54 12.70 -14.15
CA TYR A 247 7.42 12.80 -15.31
C TYR A 247 6.64 12.87 -16.63
N ALA A 248 5.48 12.21 -16.70
CA ALA A 248 4.69 12.16 -17.91
C ALA A 248 4.41 13.57 -18.50
N PRO A 249 4.43 13.74 -19.83
CA PRO A 249 4.39 15.05 -20.49
C PRO A 249 3.19 15.92 -20.08
N GLU A 250 2.07 15.30 -19.72
CA GLU A 250 0.85 15.95 -19.24
C GLU A 250 0.99 16.60 -17.85
N ILE A 251 2.06 16.31 -17.10
CA ILE A 251 2.28 16.81 -15.74
C ILE A 251 3.12 18.10 -15.78
N PRO A 252 2.57 19.26 -15.37
CA PRO A 252 3.31 20.52 -15.33
C PRO A 252 4.51 20.44 -14.40
N GLU A 253 5.63 21.05 -14.81
CA GLU A 253 6.88 21.05 -14.04
C GLU A 253 6.70 21.59 -12.61
N ALA A 254 5.84 22.60 -12.43
CA ALA A 254 5.51 23.16 -11.13
C ALA A 254 4.85 22.16 -10.15
N ARG A 255 4.23 21.08 -10.67
CA ARG A 255 3.64 19.99 -9.87
C ARG A 255 4.64 18.87 -9.55
N ARG A 256 5.89 18.95 -10.01
CA ARG A 256 6.95 17.98 -9.74
C ARG A 256 7.58 18.11 -8.34
N LYS A 257 6.98 18.87 -7.42
CA LYS A 257 7.42 18.91 -6.02
C LYS A 257 7.10 17.57 -5.35
N LYS A 258 8.14 16.79 -5.12
CA LYS A 258 8.05 15.43 -4.62
C LYS A 258 8.22 15.40 -3.11
N ALA A 259 7.15 15.05 -2.39
CA ALA A 259 7.27 14.66 -0.98
C ALA A 259 8.05 13.33 -0.83
N SER A 260 8.15 12.53 -1.90
CA SER A 260 8.88 11.26 -1.95
C SER A 260 9.65 11.14 -3.26
N GLN A 261 10.93 10.80 -3.16
CA GLN A 261 11.84 10.57 -4.28
C GLN A 261 12.18 9.08 -4.36
N GLN A 262 12.11 8.53 -5.56
CA GLN A 262 12.55 7.17 -5.87
C GLN A 262 13.92 7.20 -6.55
N LEU A 263 14.89 6.52 -5.94
CA LEU A 263 16.27 6.36 -6.40
C LEU A 263 16.61 4.87 -6.46
N TYR A 264 17.72 4.48 -7.09
CA TYR A 264 18.30 3.16 -6.84
C TYR A 264 18.76 3.03 -5.39
N GLY A 265 18.93 1.81 -4.89
CA GLY A 265 19.34 1.57 -3.50
C GLY A 265 20.67 2.20 -3.10
N ASP A 266 21.55 2.49 -4.07
CA ASP A 266 22.80 3.22 -3.88
C ASP A 266 22.65 4.76 -3.87
N GLY A 267 21.42 5.26 -4.02
CA GLY A 267 21.08 6.69 -4.05
C GLY A 267 21.24 7.34 -5.43
N THR A 268 21.65 6.61 -6.46
CA THR A 268 21.72 7.16 -7.82
C THR A 268 20.33 7.34 -8.44
N PRO A 269 20.11 8.34 -9.31
CA PRO A 269 18.84 8.52 -9.98
C PRO A 269 18.45 7.31 -10.85
N ILE A 270 17.17 6.98 -10.88
CA ILE A 270 16.63 6.02 -11.86
C ILE A 270 16.40 6.78 -13.19
N PRO A 271 16.97 6.32 -14.32
CA PRO A 271 16.72 6.92 -15.62
C PRO A 271 15.23 6.97 -15.96
N GLU A 272 14.77 8.11 -16.46
CA GLU A 272 13.36 8.35 -16.74
C GLU A 272 12.80 7.38 -17.79
N GLU A 273 13.60 7.05 -18.82
CA GLU A 273 13.25 6.09 -19.88
C GLU A 273 12.83 4.71 -19.33
N TYR A 274 13.43 4.25 -18.22
CA TYR A 274 13.04 2.99 -17.60
C TYR A 274 11.72 3.11 -16.84
N LEU A 275 11.47 4.25 -16.21
CA LEU A 275 10.21 4.51 -15.52
C LEU A 275 9.06 4.65 -16.52
N GLU A 276 9.29 5.34 -17.64
CA GLU A 276 8.37 5.45 -18.76
C GLU A 276 8.06 4.07 -19.35
N LYS A 277 9.10 3.30 -19.70
CA LYS A 277 8.92 1.98 -20.28
C LYS A 277 8.20 1.01 -19.34
N LEU A 278 8.50 1.06 -18.05
CA LEU A 278 7.77 0.28 -17.06
C LEU A 278 6.30 0.70 -16.98
N ALA A 279 5.98 1.99 -17.10
CA ALA A 279 4.61 2.47 -17.13
C ALA A 279 3.85 1.97 -18.37
N GLU A 280 4.50 1.91 -19.54
CA GLU A 280 3.92 1.29 -20.74
C GLU A 280 3.61 -0.20 -20.53
N ILE A 281 4.57 -0.94 -19.96
CA ILE A 281 4.43 -2.38 -19.69
C ILE A 281 3.31 -2.65 -18.68
N ALA A 282 3.22 -1.85 -17.62
CA ALA A 282 2.20 -1.97 -16.58
C ALA A 282 0.77 -1.73 -17.11
N VAL A 283 0.64 -0.98 -18.20
CA VAL A 283 -0.62 -0.74 -18.91
C VAL A 283 -0.93 -1.84 -19.94
N GLY A 284 -0.01 -2.78 -20.20
CA GLY A 284 -0.14 -3.76 -21.28
C GLY A 284 -1.52 -4.44 -21.39
N ASP A 285 -2.14 -4.27 -22.56
CA ASP A 285 -3.49 -4.65 -23.00
C ASP A 285 -4.70 -4.01 -22.29
N TYR A 286 -4.51 -3.03 -21.40
CA TYR A 286 -5.61 -2.12 -21.08
C TYR A 286 -5.78 -1.22 -22.30
N GLY A 287 -6.65 -1.62 -23.23
CA GLY A 287 -6.88 -0.91 -24.47
C GLY A 287 -6.96 0.59 -24.25
N SER A 288 -6.37 1.34 -25.18
CA SER A 288 -6.54 2.78 -25.34
C SER A 288 -8.02 3.23 -25.32
N ASP A 289 -8.96 2.29 -25.49
CA ASP A 289 -10.41 2.47 -25.41
C ASP A 289 -10.97 2.66 -23.99
N SER A 290 -10.22 2.35 -22.92
CA SER A 290 -10.69 2.64 -21.55
C SER A 290 -10.70 4.14 -21.20
N ARG A 291 -10.18 5.00 -22.10
CA ARG A 291 -10.32 6.46 -22.03
C ARG A 291 -11.59 6.98 -22.71
N ALA A 292 -12.37 6.10 -23.35
CA ALA A 292 -13.55 6.43 -24.12
C ALA A 292 -14.75 5.56 -23.70
N ALA A 293 -15.16 5.65 -22.44
CA ALA A 293 -16.49 5.24 -21.97
C ALA A 293 -16.92 6.10 -20.78
#